data_AF-A0A4R8R8G8-F1
#
_entry.id   AF-A0A4R8R8G8-F1
#
_cell.length_a   1.000
_cell.length_b   1.000
_cell.length_c   1.000
_cell.angle_alpha   90.00
_cell.angle_beta   90.00
_cell.angle_gamma   90.00
#
_symmetry.space_group_name_H-M   'P 1'
#
loop_
_entity.id
_entity.type
_entity.pdbx_description
1 polymer ?
#
loop_
_entity_poly.entity_id
_entity_poly.type
_entity_poly.pdbx_seq_one_letter_code
_entity_poly.pdbx_strand_id
1 'polypeptide(L)'
;MRTHARWIALAAPVVLGAARVTLGALWLHEGIFKYSAHFGRADILLITHSAQTNTRVPEYFTLFSDGVLRTWPGLFGVAIPLLETVLGVILIVGLFPQPVAMISLLTLLTYWSSDQLITQYPVMAALSAIIIAFPAASGHYSIRRLRRAKLTANVVQDGR
;
A
#
# COMPACT_ATOMS: atom_id res chain seq x y z
N MET A 1 -33.29 16.67 -6.17
CA MET A 1 -32.41 15.97 -5.21
C MET A 1 -32.11 14.50 -5.58
N ARG A 2 -33.03 13.73 -6.20
CA ARG A 2 -32.82 12.31 -6.58
C ARG A 2 -31.70 12.05 -7.60
N THR A 3 -31.43 12.99 -8.50
CA THR A 3 -30.42 12.84 -9.56
C THR A 3 -28.98 12.96 -9.05
N HIS A 4 -28.68 13.96 -8.21
CA HIS A 4 -27.34 14.13 -7.63
C HIS A 4 -26.91 12.94 -6.75
N ALA A 5 -27.82 12.41 -5.94
CA ALA A 5 -27.55 11.22 -5.13
C ALA A 5 -27.19 9.99 -5.98
N ARG A 6 -27.84 9.83 -7.14
CA ARG A 6 -27.58 8.74 -8.07
C ARG A 6 -26.24 8.89 -8.80
N TRP A 7 -25.86 10.11 -9.18
CA TRP A 7 -24.55 10.40 -9.77
C TRP A 7 -23.42 10.17 -8.77
N ILE A 8 -23.57 10.61 -7.52
CA ILE A 8 -22.59 10.38 -6.45
C ILE A 8 -22.41 8.88 -6.18
N ALA A 9 -23.51 8.12 -6.16
CA ALA A 9 -23.47 6.67 -5.96
C ALA A 9 -22.74 5.91 -7.08
N LEU A 10 -22.70 6.45 -8.29
CA LEU A 10 -21.98 5.87 -9.43
C LEU A 10 -20.53 6.37 -9.53
N ALA A 11 -20.29 7.65 -9.26
CA ALA A 11 -18.98 8.26 -9.36
C ALA A 11 -18.03 7.80 -8.23
N ALA A 12 -18.51 7.70 -6.98
CA ALA A 12 -17.67 7.37 -5.84
C ALA A 12 -16.96 6.00 -5.97
N PRO A 13 -17.62 4.91 -6.38
CA PRO A 13 -16.95 3.63 -6.65
C PRO A 13 -15.89 3.68 -7.75
N VAL A 14 -16.12 4.48 -8.80
CA VAL A 14 -15.17 4.62 -9.92
C VAL A 14 -13.94 5.39 -9.48
N VAL A 15 -14.15 6.55 -8.85
CA VAL A 15 -13.06 7.41 -8.37
C VAL A 15 -12.22 6.68 -7.31
N LEU A 16 -12.85 6.02 -6.34
CA LEU A 16 -12.12 5.28 -5.31
C LEU A 16 -11.48 4.00 -5.84
N GLY A 17 -12.10 3.37 -6.85
CA GLY A 17 -11.48 2.28 -7.60
C GLY A 17 -10.22 2.73 -8.33
N ALA A 18 -10.26 3.89 -8.99
CA ALA A 18 -9.12 4.50 -9.67
C ALA A 18 -8.03 4.90 -8.67
N ALA A 19 -8.37 5.58 -7.58
CA ALA A 19 -7.44 5.95 -6.50
C ALA A 19 -6.67 4.74 -5.96
N ARG A 20 -7.37 3.62 -5.75
CA ARG A 20 -6.76 2.34 -5.34
C ARG A 20 -5.79 1.80 -6.38
N VAL A 21 -6.17 1.80 -7.66
CA VAL A 21 -5.30 1.33 -8.75
C VAL A 21 -4.07 2.23 -8.89
N THR A 22 -4.25 3.55 -8.79
CA THR A 22 -3.14 4.52 -8.80
C THR A 22 -2.18 4.27 -7.64
N LEU A 23 -2.69 4.11 -6.40
CA LEU A 23 -1.85 3.77 -5.25
C LEU A 23 -1.08 2.46 -5.48
N GLY A 24 -1.75 1.45 -6.04
CA GLY A 24 -1.12 0.18 -6.37
C GLY A 24 -0.05 0.30 -7.45
N ALA A 25 -0.28 1.12 -8.49
CA ALA A 25 0.70 1.37 -9.53
C ALA A 25 1.94 2.10 -9.00
N LEU A 26 1.76 3.06 -8.08
CA LEU A 26 2.87 3.76 -7.42
C LEU A 26 3.71 2.79 -6.57
N TRP A 27 3.08 1.92 -5.78
CA TRP A 27 3.80 0.89 -5.02
C TRP A 27 4.54 -0.11 -5.91
N LEU A 28 3.90 -0.52 -7.02
CA LEU A 28 4.51 -1.44 -7.97
C LEU A 28 5.72 -0.80 -8.66
N HIS A 29 5.60 0.48 -9.03
CA HIS A 29 6.72 1.26 -9.57
C HIS A 29 7.89 1.30 -8.58
N GLU A 30 7.63 1.58 -7.30
CA GLU A 30 8.68 1.60 -6.27
C GLU A 30 9.38 0.26 -6.08
N GLY A 31 8.60 -0.83 -5.97
CA GLY A 31 9.17 -2.16 -5.82
C GLY A 31 10.04 -2.56 -7.02
N ILE A 32 9.54 -2.34 -8.24
CA ILE A 32 10.28 -2.61 -9.48
C ILE A 32 11.53 -1.73 -9.58
N PHE A 33 11.41 -0.44 -9.26
CA PHE A 33 12.53 0.48 -9.26
C PHE A 33 13.63 -0.01 -8.31
N LYS A 34 13.29 -0.41 -7.09
CA LYS A 34 14.25 -0.96 -6.13
C LYS A 34 14.90 -2.25 -6.62
N TYR A 35 14.16 -3.15 -7.26
CA TYR A 35 14.76 -4.32 -7.91
C TYR A 35 15.74 -3.93 -9.02
N SER A 36 15.37 -2.97 -9.87
CA SER A 36 16.24 -2.50 -10.96
C SER A 36 17.49 -1.77 -10.45
N ALA A 37 17.37 -1.10 -9.32
CA ALA A 37 18.46 -0.41 -8.63
C ALA A 37 19.34 -1.34 -7.79
N HIS A 38 19.05 -2.66 -7.78
CA HIS A 38 19.74 -3.66 -6.96
C HIS A 38 19.72 -3.33 -5.45
N PHE A 39 18.60 -2.76 -4.99
CA PHE A 39 18.39 -2.47 -3.58
C PHE A 39 18.62 -3.71 -2.72
N GLY A 40 19.39 -3.57 -1.65
CA GLY A 40 19.82 -4.72 -0.88
C GLY A 40 20.43 -4.37 0.47
N ARG A 41 21.35 -5.23 0.92
CA ARG A 41 21.99 -5.11 2.25
C ARG A 41 22.65 -3.75 2.47
N ALA A 42 23.33 -3.22 1.45
CA ALA A 42 24.07 -1.97 1.55
C ALA A 42 23.14 -0.79 1.83
N ASP A 43 21.99 -0.73 1.17
CA ASP A 43 20.98 0.31 1.36
C ASP A 43 20.38 0.27 2.78
N ILE A 44 20.10 -0.93 3.30
CA ILE A 44 19.62 -1.07 4.68
C ILE A 44 20.69 -0.59 5.68
N LEU A 45 21.95 -0.95 5.46
CA LEU A 45 23.03 -0.47 6.33
C LEU A 45 23.19 1.05 6.24
N LEU A 46 23.03 1.65 5.06
CA LEU A 46 23.01 3.10 4.87
C LEU A 46 21.87 3.76 5.66
N ILE A 47 20.66 3.19 5.60
CA ILE A 47 19.50 3.66 6.39
C ILE A 47 19.80 3.58 7.89
N THR A 48 20.34 2.46 8.37
CA THR A 48 20.67 2.30 9.80
C THR A 48 21.75 3.27 10.25
N HIS A 49 22.76 3.52 9.41
CA HIS A 49 23.80 4.48 9.73
C HIS A 49 23.26 5.91 9.75
N SER A 50 22.43 6.27 8.77
CA SER A 50 21.75 7.57 8.73
C SER A 50 20.87 7.77 9.98
N ALA A 51 20.16 6.75 10.43
CA ALA A 51 19.33 6.81 11.63
C ALA A 51 20.10 7.12 12.93
N GLN A 52 21.40 6.83 12.98
CA GLN A 52 22.26 7.15 14.13
C GLN A 52 22.78 8.59 14.09
N THR A 53 22.92 9.17 12.90
CA THR A 53 23.56 10.49 12.72
C THR A 53 22.57 11.62 12.40
N ASN A 54 21.34 11.28 12.01
CA ASN A 54 20.35 12.22 11.52
C ASN A 54 19.36 12.63 12.63
N THR A 55 19.38 13.91 13.01
CA THR A 55 18.51 14.47 14.06
C THR A 55 17.04 14.53 13.69
N ARG A 56 16.68 14.34 12.41
CA ARG A 56 15.28 14.26 11.95
C ARG A 56 14.65 12.88 12.19
N VAL A 57 15.47 11.85 12.40
CA VAL A 57 15.00 10.49 12.68
C VAL A 57 14.60 10.41 14.16
N PRO A 58 13.37 9.98 14.48
CA PRO A 58 12.92 9.87 15.85
C PRO A 58 13.61 8.70 16.57
N GLU A 59 13.86 8.87 17.87
CA GLU A 59 14.67 7.94 18.70
C GLU A 59 14.15 6.50 18.65
N TYR A 60 12.84 6.29 18.64
CA TYR A 60 12.26 4.93 18.55
C TYR A 60 12.67 4.22 17.25
N PHE A 61 12.81 4.96 16.14
CA PHE A 61 13.23 4.40 14.87
C PHE A 61 14.72 4.06 14.91
N THR A 62 15.55 4.91 15.53
CA THR A 62 16.96 4.60 15.75
C THR A 62 17.13 3.30 16.52
N LEU A 63 16.42 3.12 17.64
CA LEU A 63 16.43 1.87 18.43
C LEU A 63 15.96 0.66 17.63
N PHE A 64 14.87 0.80 16.87
CA PHE A 64 14.38 -0.24 15.97
C PHE A 64 15.40 -0.60 14.89
N SER A 65 16.02 0.40 14.27
CA SER A 65 16.99 0.22 13.20
C SER A 65 18.22 -0.52 13.68
N ASP A 66 18.71 -0.20 14.88
CA ASP A 66 19.86 -0.87 15.49
C ASP A 66 19.56 -2.30 15.94
N GLY A 67 18.39 -2.53 16.53
CA GLY A 67 18.01 -3.87 16.99
C GLY A 67 17.60 -4.83 15.87
N VAL A 68 16.97 -4.34 14.82
CA VAL A 68 16.28 -5.16 13.81
C VAL A 68 16.91 -5.04 12.43
N LEU A 69 16.93 -3.84 11.86
CA LEU A 69 17.39 -3.62 10.48
C LEU A 69 18.88 -3.90 10.33
N ARG A 70 19.70 -3.47 11.30
CA ARG A 70 21.15 -3.67 11.31
C ARG A 70 21.56 -5.13 11.54
N THR A 71 20.74 -5.89 12.26
CA THR A 71 20.95 -7.32 12.52
C THR A 71 20.68 -8.17 11.27
N TRP A 72 19.62 -7.84 10.52
CA TRP A 72 19.18 -8.62 9.35
C TRP A 72 19.11 -7.82 8.05
N PRO A 73 20.15 -7.07 7.66
CA PRO A 73 20.05 -6.11 6.55
C PRO A 73 19.87 -6.80 5.20
N GLY A 74 20.37 -8.04 5.03
CA GLY A 74 20.13 -8.83 3.83
C GLY A 74 18.66 -9.22 3.67
N LEU A 75 17.99 -9.58 4.77
CA LEU A 75 16.56 -9.93 4.75
C LEU A 75 15.73 -8.71 4.37
N PHE A 76 15.94 -7.57 5.03
CA PHE A 76 15.20 -6.35 4.74
C PHE A 76 15.50 -5.78 3.35
N GLY A 77 16.72 -5.99 2.84
CA GLY A 77 17.09 -5.64 1.47
C GLY A 77 16.24 -6.36 0.41
N VAL A 78 15.77 -7.58 0.69
CA VAL A 78 14.87 -8.33 -0.21
C VAL A 78 13.40 -8.12 0.14
N ALA A 79 13.09 -8.08 1.44
CA ALA A 79 11.72 -8.00 1.94
C ALA A 79 11.06 -6.66 1.62
N ILE A 80 11.80 -5.56 1.63
CA ILE A 80 11.25 -4.23 1.33
C ILE A 80 10.76 -4.16 -0.14
N PRO A 81 11.60 -4.39 -1.17
CA PRO A 81 11.12 -4.37 -2.57
C PRO A 81 9.98 -5.37 -2.82
N LEU A 82 10.02 -6.54 -2.16
CA LEU A 82 8.96 -7.54 -2.25
C LEU A 82 7.64 -7.03 -1.66
N LEU A 83 7.68 -6.44 -0.47
CA LEU A 83 6.52 -5.85 0.19
C LEU A 83 5.87 -4.79 -0.71
N GLU A 84 6.67 -3.86 -1.23
CA GLU A 84 6.19 -2.79 -2.12
C GLU A 84 5.52 -3.36 -3.38
N THR A 85 6.16 -4.34 -4.02
CA THR A 85 5.63 -5.02 -5.20
C THR A 85 4.30 -5.73 -4.90
N VAL A 86 4.25 -6.47 -3.79
CA VAL A 86 3.07 -7.22 -3.35
C VAL A 86 1.93 -6.26 -3.00
N LEU A 87 2.20 -5.17 -2.28
CA LEU A 87 1.22 -4.12 -2.01
C LEU A 87 0.64 -3.57 -3.31
N GLY A 88 1.51 -3.28 -4.28
CA GLY A 88 1.10 -2.78 -5.59
C GLY A 88 0.14 -3.72 -6.32
N VAL A 89 0.52 -5.00 -6.46
CA VAL A 89 -0.30 -6.03 -7.11
C VAL A 89 -1.64 -6.23 -6.41
N ILE A 90 -1.62 -6.36 -5.08
CA ILE A 90 -2.82 -6.61 -4.28
C ILE A 90 -3.79 -5.43 -4.37
N LEU A 91 -3.28 -4.19 -4.33
CA LEU A 91 -4.08 -2.98 -4.50
C LEU A 91 -4.69 -2.90 -5.88
N ILE A 92 -3.95 -3.18 -6.96
CA ILE A 92 -4.48 -3.18 -8.34
C ILE A 92 -5.60 -4.22 -8.49
N VAL A 93 -5.37 -5.44 -8.00
CA VAL A 93 -6.35 -6.54 -8.03
C VAL A 93 -7.55 -6.28 -7.11
N GLY A 94 -7.32 -5.53 -6.02
CA GLY A 94 -8.36 -5.14 -5.06
C GLY A 94 -8.66 -6.25 -4.07
N LEU A 95 -7.67 -7.07 -3.75
CA LEU A 95 -7.83 -8.12 -2.77
C LEU A 95 -7.65 -7.49 -1.37
N PHE A 96 -8.72 -7.44 -0.58
CA PHE A 96 -8.74 -6.77 0.74
C PHE A 96 -8.21 -5.32 0.73
N PRO A 97 -8.85 -4.39 -0.01
CA PRO A 97 -8.30 -3.05 -0.24
C PRO A 97 -8.08 -2.25 1.05
N GLN A 98 -8.93 -2.40 2.06
CA GLN A 98 -8.79 -1.68 3.33
C GLN A 98 -7.56 -2.10 4.15
N PRO A 99 -7.37 -3.37 4.56
CA PRO A 99 -6.18 -3.75 5.32
C PRO A 99 -4.89 -3.53 4.53
N VAL A 100 -4.93 -3.66 3.20
CA VAL A 100 -3.75 -3.40 2.35
C VAL A 100 -3.43 -1.91 2.30
N ALA A 101 -4.43 -1.03 2.27
CA ALA A 101 -4.24 0.41 2.41
C ALA A 101 -3.70 0.79 3.81
N MET A 102 -4.09 0.07 4.87
CA MET A 102 -3.53 0.25 6.20
C MET A 102 -2.04 -0.13 6.25
N ILE A 103 -1.67 -1.28 5.67
CA ILE A 103 -0.26 -1.71 5.58
C ILE A 103 0.55 -0.72 4.73
N SER A 104 -0.01 -0.25 3.62
CA SER A 104 0.56 0.83 2.79
C SER A 104 0.86 2.07 3.63
N LEU A 105 -0.13 2.56 4.38
CA LEU A 105 0.04 3.75 5.23
C LEU A 105 1.09 3.52 6.32
N LEU A 106 1.07 2.37 7.00
CA LEU A 106 2.07 2.02 8.02
C LEU A 106 3.48 1.95 7.43
N THR A 107 3.62 1.45 6.21
CA THR A 107 4.90 1.39 5.50
C THR A 107 5.40 2.81 5.19
N LEU A 108 4.53 3.69 4.70
CA LEU A 108 4.86 5.09 4.42
C LEU A 108 5.23 5.87 5.69
N LEU A 109 4.52 5.62 6.80
CA LEU A 109 4.88 6.19 8.10
C LEU A 109 6.25 5.70 8.55
N THR A 110 6.56 4.42 8.34
CA THR A 110 7.90 3.87 8.63
C THR A 110 8.98 4.56 7.80
N TYR A 111 8.73 4.80 6.50
CA TYR A 111 9.66 5.52 5.64
C TYR A 111 9.83 6.98 6.04
N TRP A 112 8.75 7.62 6.45
CA TRP A 112 8.78 8.95 7.04
C TRP A 112 9.67 8.98 8.28
N SER A 113 9.49 8.03 9.19
CA SER A 113 10.32 7.92 10.40
C SER A 113 11.79 7.71 10.08
N SER A 114 12.11 6.99 9.00
CA SER A 114 13.49 6.79 8.55
C SER A 114 14.12 7.97 7.79
N ASP A 115 13.38 9.08 7.62
CA ASP A 115 13.75 10.23 6.78
C ASP A 115 14.08 9.84 5.31
N GLN A 116 13.49 8.73 4.83
CA GLN A 116 13.62 8.24 3.45
C GLN A 116 12.46 8.70 2.58
N LEU A 117 12.07 9.97 2.70
CA LEU A 117 10.92 10.52 1.97
C LEU A 117 11.28 10.86 0.54
N ILE A 118 10.49 10.35 -0.40
CA ILE A 118 10.48 10.82 -1.79
C ILE A 118 9.20 11.61 -2.08
N THR A 119 9.23 12.43 -3.13
CA THR A 119 8.18 13.40 -3.47
C THR A 119 6.78 12.80 -3.62
N GLN A 120 6.66 11.53 -3.98
CA GLN A 120 5.38 10.85 -4.17
C GLN A 120 4.76 10.23 -2.90
N TYR A 121 5.54 10.00 -1.83
CA TYR A 121 5.04 9.35 -0.62
C TYR A 121 3.89 10.09 0.07
N PRO A 122 3.86 11.43 0.13
CA PRO A 122 2.69 12.16 0.66
C PRO A 122 1.40 11.88 -0.12
N VAL A 123 1.49 11.77 -1.45
CA VAL A 123 0.35 11.44 -2.31
C VAL A 123 -0.13 10.01 -2.03
N MET A 124 0.80 9.06 -1.91
CA MET A 124 0.47 7.67 -1.58
C MET A 124 -0.20 7.55 -0.19
N ALA A 125 0.25 8.34 0.78
CA ALA A 125 -0.35 8.36 2.12
C ALA A 125 -1.78 8.90 2.08
N ALA A 126 -2.02 9.99 1.35
CA ALA A 126 -3.36 10.54 1.14
C ALA A 126 -4.30 9.54 0.45
N LEU A 127 -3.82 8.88 -0.61
CA LEU A 127 -4.58 7.82 -1.30
C LEU A 127 -4.91 6.66 -0.36
N SER A 128 -3.94 6.25 0.47
CA SER A 128 -4.15 5.19 1.48
C SER A 128 -5.23 5.60 2.48
N ALA A 129 -5.17 6.82 3.03
CA ALA A 129 -6.17 7.34 3.97
C ALA A 129 -7.57 7.39 3.37
N ILE A 130 -7.69 7.81 2.11
CA ILE A 130 -8.97 7.85 1.39
C ILE A 130 -9.55 6.42 1.23
N ILE A 131 -8.74 5.43 0.87
CA ILE A 131 -9.20 4.04 0.71
C ILE A 131 -9.66 3.46 2.06
N ILE A 132 -8.95 3.79 3.14
CA ILE A 132 -9.30 3.40 4.51
C ILE A 132 -10.63 4.02 4.94
N ALA A 133 -10.84 5.30 4.65
CA ALA A 133 -12.06 6.04 5.03
C ALA A 133 -13.31 5.54 4.28
N PHE A 134 -13.15 5.03 3.05
CA PHE A 134 -14.26 4.64 2.18
C PHE A 134 -14.16 3.18 1.68
N PRO A 135 -14.20 2.17 2.57
CA PRO A 135 -13.91 0.78 2.22
C PRO A 135 -14.96 0.14 1.31
N ALA A 136 -16.23 0.52 1.45
CA ALA A 136 -17.33 -0.04 0.65
C ALA A 136 -17.24 0.37 -0.82
N ALA A 137 -16.88 1.62 -1.09
CA ALA A 137 -16.77 2.16 -2.44
C ALA A 137 -15.44 1.79 -3.11
N SER A 138 -14.32 1.79 -2.36
CA SER A 138 -13.02 1.36 -2.89
C SER A 138 -12.97 -0.13 -3.26
N GLY A 139 -13.74 -0.97 -2.56
CA GLY A 139 -13.87 -2.41 -2.85
C GLY A 139 -14.90 -2.78 -3.92
N HIS A 140 -15.61 -1.82 -4.53
CA HIS A 140 -16.74 -2.11 -5.41
C HIS A 140 -16.35 -2.92 -6.66
N TYR A 141 -15.19 -2.61 -7.25
CA TYR A 141 -14.61 -3.29 -8.42
C TYR A 141 -13.54 -4.32 -8.05
N SER A 142 -13.57 -4.85 -6.83
CA SER A 142 -12.67 -5.92 -6.38
C SER A 142 -13.00 -7.26 -7.03
N ILE A 143 -11.97 -8.02 -7.44
CA ILE A 143 -12.12 -9.42 -7.88
C ILE A 143 -12.84 -10.26 -6.82
N ARG A 144 -12.65 -9.95 -5.54
CA ARG A 144 -13.28 -10.68 -4.42
C ARG A 144 -14.80 -10.51 -4.41
N ARG A 145 -15.29 -9.31 -4.76
CA ARG A 145 -16.72 -9.03 -4.88
C ARG A 145 -17.31 -9.69 -6.13
N LEU A 146 -16.58 -9.68 -7.25
CA LEU A 146 -16.96 -10.40 -8.47
C LEU A 146 -17.10 -11.91 -8.23
N ARG A 147 -16.13 -12.54 -7.56
CA ARG A 147 -16.20 -13.97 -7.21
C ARG A 147 -17.37 -14.27 -6.29
N ARG A 148 -17.62 -13.45 -5.26
CA ARG A 148 -18.79 -13.61 -4.39
C ARG A 148 -20.11 -13.51 -5.15
N ALA A 149 -20.27 -12.48 -5.99
CA ALA A 149 -21.48 -12.31 -6.78
C ALA A 149 -21.75 -13.49 -7.72
N LYS A 150 -20.71 -14.05 -8.35
CA LYS A 150 -20.83 -15.26 -9.18
C LYS A 150 -21.26 -16.48 -8.36
N LEU A 151 -20.71 -16.68 -7.17
CA LEU A 151 -21.09 -17.80 -6.29
C LEU A 151 -22.55 -17.71 -5.87
N THR A 152 -23.05 -16.54 -5.47
CA THR A 152 -24.47 -16.38 -5.10
C THR A 152 -25.39 -16.59 -6.30
N ALA A 153 -25.02 -16.12 -7.50
CA ALA A 153 -25.80 -16.34 -8.71
C ALA A 153 -25.93 -17.84 -9.04
N ASN A 154 -24.84 -18.60 -8.94
CA ASN A 154 -24.85 -20.04 -9.21
C ASN A 154 -25.69 -20.83 -8.19
N VAL A 155 -25.63 -20.49 -6.89
CA VAL A 155 -26.47 -21.13 -5.85
C VAL A 155 -27.97 -20.90 -6.09
N VAL A 156 -28.36 -19.71 -6.54
CA VAL A 156 -29.76 -19.40 -6.89
C VAL A 156 -30.21 -20.17 -8.13
N GLN A 157 -29.28 -20.50 -9.03
CA GLN A 157 -29.56 -21.23 -10.25
C GLN A 157 -29.65 -22.75 -10.03
N ASP A 158 -28.82 -23.32 -9.13
CA ASP A 158 -28.82 -24.74 -8.75
C ASP A 158 -29.88 -25.10 -7.69
N GLY A 159 -30.46 -24.10 -7.00
CA GLY A 159 -31.52 -24.27 -6.01
C GLY A 159 -32.95 -24.21 -6.56
N ARG A 160 -33.12 -24.30 -7.88
CA ARG A 160 -34.40 -24.51 -8.56
C ARG A 160 -34.56 -25.97 -8.95
#